data_AF-A0A7Y6IW94-F1
#
_entry.id   AF-A0A7Y6IW94-F1
#
_cell.length_a   1.000
_cell.length_b   1.000
_cell.length_c   1.000
_cell.angle_alpha   90.00
_cell.angle_beta   90.00
_cell.angle_gamma   90.00
#
_symmetry.space_group_name_H-M   'P 1'
#
loop_
_entity.id
_entity.type
_entity.pdbx_description
1 polymer ?
#
loop_
_entity_poly.entity_id
_entity_poly.type
_entity_poly.pdbx_seq_one_letter_code
_entity_poly.pdbx_strand_id
1 'polypeptide(L)'
;MPYMPATSTEELHVPYLQDLTSFPVEIAIVPVADGEPGDDDYHPATWEGAEAVLLIGAGTPVALAPGAYVVWTRLTAGAERPVRRSGILTVGGP
;
A
#
# COMPACT_ATOMS: atom_id res chain seq x y z
N MET A 1 17.28 23.05 4.54
CA MET A 1 16.02 22.84 3.82
C MET A 1 16.20 21.58 2.97
N PRO A 2 15.70 20.40 3.35
CA PRO A 2 15.77 19.22 2.50
C PRO A 2 14.64 19.25 1.46
N TYR A 3 15.03 19.22 0.18
CA TYR A 3 14.16 19.17 -0.99
C TYR A 3 14.02 17.70 -1.41
N MET A 4 12.80 17.16 -1.41
CA MET A 4 12.52 15.88 -2.03
C MET A 4 12.15 16.12 -3.50
N PRO A 5 12.98 15.72 -4.50
CA PRO A 5 12.58 15.76 -5.89
C PRO A 5 11.43 14.78 -6.14
N ALA A 6 10.52 15.13 -7.05
CA ALA A 6 9.34 14.35 -7.47
C ALA A 6 9.67 13.03 -8.23
N THR A 7 10.80 12.39 -7.91
CA THR A 7 11.33 11.17 -8.52
C THR A 7 11.69 10.12 -7.45
N SER A 8 11.26 10.30 -6.20
CA SER A 8 11.43 9.27 -5.18
C SER A 8 10.39 8.18 -5.39
N THR A 9 10.87 6.95 -5.56
CA THR A 9 10.08 5.75 -5.31
C THR A 9 10.35 5.34 -3.88
N GLU A 10 9.29 4.99 -3.15
CA GLU A 10 9.37 4.50 -1.78
C GLU A 10 8.74 3.12 -1.72
N GLU A 11 9.34 2.26 -0.92
CA GLU A 11 8.81 0.93 -0.65
C GLU A 11 7.91 1.03 0.57
N LEU A 12 6.63 0.70 0.40
CA LEU A 12 5.69 0.61 1.49
C LEU A 12 5.73 -0.81 2.06
N HIS A 13 6.33 -0.96 3.23
CA HIS A 13 6.39 -2.23 3.95
C HIS A 13 5.20 -2.35 4.90
N VAL A 14 4.41 -3.41 4.72
CA VAL A 14 3.24 -3.70 5.53
C VAL A 14 3.41 -5.03 6.27
N PRO A 15 3.67 -5.02 7.58
CA PRO A 15 3.96 -6.25 8.31
C PRO A 15 2.71 -7.12 8.50
N TYR A 16 2.83 -8.39 8.14
CA TYR A 16 1.86 -9.43 8.46
C TYR A 16 2.42 -10.34 9.56
N LEU A 17 1.68 -10.44 10.67
CA LEU A 17 2.07 -11.27 11.83
C LEU A 17 1.80 -12.77 11.63
N GLN A 18 1.47 -13.19 10.41
CA GLN A 18 1.13 -14.57 10.05
C GLN A 18 1.82 -14.96 8.74
N ASP A 19 2.16 -16.24 8.60
CA ASP A 19 2.79 -16.77 7.39
C ASP A 19 1.74 -16.94 6.27
N LEU A 20 1.45 -15.82 5.61
CA LEU A 20 0.50 -15.73 4.49
C LEU A 20 1.23 -15.47 3.16
N THR A 21 2.55 -15.64 3.16
CA THR A 21 3.46 -15.45 2.02
C THR A 21 3.13 -16.34 0.82
N SER A 22 2.47 -17.47 1.08
CA SER A 22 1.99 -18.40 0.04
C SER A 22 0.74 -17.89 -0.71
N PHE A 23 0.09 -16.83 -0.23
CA PHE A 23 -1.10 -16.26 -0.87
C PHE A 23 -0.75 -14.93 -1.56
N PRO A 24 -1.22 -14.68 -2.79
CA PRO A 24 -1.13 -13.36 -3.40
C PRO A 24 -1.75 -12.28 -2.51
N VAL A 25 -0.99 -11.20 -2.33
CA VAL A 25 -1.37 -10.02 -1.56
C VAL A 25 -1.51 -8.84 -2.49
N GLU A 26 -2.50 -8.00 -2.21
CA GLU A 26 -2.72 -6.75 -2.88
C GLU A 26 -2.85 -5.63 -1.85
N ILE A 27 -2.34 -4.46 -2.22
CA ILE A 27 -2.34 -3.26 -1.39
C ILE A 27 -3.08 -2.17 -2.14
N ALA A 28 -4.05 -1.55 -1.47
CA ALA A 28 -4.72 -0.34 -1.92
C ALA A 28 -4.30 0.83 -1.05
N ILE A 29 -4.08 1.98 -1.67
CA ILE A 29 -3.74 3.22 -1.00
C ILE A 29 -4.73 4.28 -1.47
N VAL A 30 -5.67 4.62 -0.60
CA VAL A 30 -6.72 5.61 -0.91
C VAL A 30 -6.63 6.80 0.02
N PRO A 31 -7.02 8.00 -0.42
CA PRO A 31 -7.08 9.17 0.45
C PRO A 31 -7.92 8.86 1.70
N VAL A 32 -7.52 9.39 2.86
CA VAL A 32 -8.29 9.19 4.10
C VAL A 32 -9.74 9.69 4.00
N ALA A 33 -9.99 10.63 3.09
CA ALA A 33 -11.32 11.15 2.80
C ALA A 33 -12.22 10.17 2.01
N ASP A 34 -11.64 9.24 1.23
CA ASP A 34 -12.37 8.27 0.41
C ASP A 34 -12.85 7.06 1.23
N GLY A 35 -12.11 6.68 2.27
CA GLY A 35 -12.51 5.61 3.19
C GLY A 35 -12.07 4.21 2.76
N GLU A 36 -13.03 3.33 2.45
CA GLU A 36 -12.76 1.94 2.03
C GLU A 36 -12.50 1.90 0.52
N PRO A 37 -11.37 1.31 0.06
CA PRO A 37 -11.02 1.22 -1.36
C PRO A 37 -11.98 0.33 -2.14
N GLY A 38 -12.22 0.67 -3.40
CA GLY A 38 -12.90 -0.20 -4.35
C GLY A 38 -12.02 -1.36 -4.77
N ASP A 39 -12.61 -2.36 -5.44
CA ASP A 39 -11.89 -3.56 -5.89
C ASP A 39 -10.76 -3.25 -6.89
N ASP A 40 -10.93 -2.17 -7.66
CA ASP A 40 -10.00 -1.67 -8.69
C ASP A 40 -8.82 -0.85 -8.09
N ASP A 41 -8.95 -0.37 -6.85
CA ASP A 41 -7.89 0.42 -6.17
C ASP A 41 -6.75 -0.45 -5.63
N TYR A 42 -6.93 -1.77 -5.64
CA TYR A 42 -5.95 -2.71 -5.13
C TYR A 42 -4.91 -3.05 -6.18
N HIS A 43 -3.65 -2.86 -5.81
CA HIS A 43 -2.50 -3.16 -6.65
C HIS A 43 -1.78 -4.41 -6.15
N PRO A 44 -1.25 -5.26 -7.05
CA PRO A 44 -0.48 -6.42 -6.66
C PRO A 44 0.77 -5.99 -5.88
N ALA A 45 0.95 -6.59 -4.71
CA ALA A 45 2.10 -6.37 -3.84
C ALA A 45 2.94 -7.65 -3.77
N THR A 46 4.21 -7.49 -3.39
CA THR A 46 5.16 -8.60 -3.31
C THR A 46 5.46 -8.90 -1.85
N TRP A 47 5.65 -10.17 -1.48
CA TRP A 47 6.10 -10.52 -0.15
C TRP A 47 7.61 -10.38 -0.03
N GLU A 48 8.07 -9.63 0.96
CA GLU A 48 9.45 -9.64 1.43
C GLU A 48 9.47 -10.19 2.86
N GLY A 49 9.82 -11.47 3.01
CA GLY A 49 9.71 -12.15 4.30
C GLY A 49 8.26 -12.21 4.79
N ALA A 50 7.97 -11.59 5.94
CA ALA A 50 6.62 -11.51 6.51
C ALA A 50 5.91 -10.19 6.20
N GLU A 51 6.44 -9.39 5.28
CA GLU A 51 5.96 -8.04 4.98
C GLU A 51 5.45 -7.98 3.53
N ALA A 52 4.28 -7.38 3.33
CA ALA A 52 3.79 -7.08 1.99
C ALA A 52 4.37 -5.74 1.56
N VAL A 53 5.10 -5.75 0.46
CA VAL A 53 5.84 -4.60 -0.08
C VAL A 53 5.20 -4.14 -1.39
N LEU A 54 4.88 -2.85 -1.45
CA LEU A 54 4.40 -2.18 -2.65
C LEU A 54 5.28 -0.96 -2.94
N LEU A 55 5.76 -0.86 -4.18
CA LEU A 55 6.45 0.33 -4.67
C LEU A 55 5.44 1.44 -4.94
N ILE A 56 5.62 2.58 -4.29
CA ILE A 56 4.80 3.78 -4.41
C ILE A 56 5.64 4.95 -4.91
N GLY A 57 4.99 5.94 -5.52
CA GLY A 57 5.64 7.18 -5.97
C GLY A 57 5.76 7.30 -7.49
N ALA A 58 6.62 8.22 -7.92
CA ALA A 58 6.69 8.62 -9.33
C ALA A 58 7.23 7.48 -10.23
N GLY A 59 6.51 7.18 -11.31
CA GLY A 59 6.85 6.08 -12.23
C GLY A 59 6.33 4.71 -11.79
N THR A 60 5.61 4.64 -10.67
CA THR A 60 4.83 3.46 -10.26
C THR A 60 3.36 3.66 -10.64
N PRO A 61 2.53 2.59 -10.71
CA PRO A 61 1.09 2.74 -10.87
C PRO A 61 0.44 3.52 -9.71
N VAL A 62 1.12 3.64 -8.56
CA VAL A 62 0.62 4.28 -7.34
C VAL A 62 1.34 5.61 -7.13
N ALA A 63 1.01 6.58 -7.99
CA ALA A 63 1.51 7.94 -7.88
C ALA A 63 0.71 8.73 -6.84
N LEU A 64 1.27 8.85 -5.63
CA LEU A 64 0.63 9.57 -4.53
C LEU A 64 1.03 11.05 -4.53
N ALA A 65 0.03 11.93 -4.50
CA ALA A 65 0.23 13.35 -4.21
C ALA A 65 0.50 13.56 -2.71
N PRO A 66 1.10 14.67 -2.28
CA PRO A 66 1.24 14.96 -0.85
C PRO A 66 -0.15 15.02 -0.17
N GLY A 67 -0.30 14.29 0.93
CA GLY A 67 -1.59 14.09 1.60
C GLY A 67 -1.59 12.92 2.59
N ALA A 68 -2.73 12.71 3.25
CA ALA A 68 -2.96 11.58 4.14
C ALA A 68 -3.75 10.48 3.43
N TYR A 69 -3.19 9.29 3.41
CA TYR A 69 -3.75 8.11 2.77
C TYR A 69 -3.95 7.00 3.80
N VAL A 70 -4.89 6.11 3.53
CA VAL A 70 -5.11 4.89 4.30
C VAL A 70 -4.63 3.72 3.47
N VAL A 71 -3.80 2.89 4.09
CA VAL A 71 -3.28 1.67 3.48
C VAL A 71 -4.19 0.53 3.86
N TRP A 72 -4.64 -0.18 2.84
CA TRP A 72 -5.45 -1.38 2.95
C TRP A 72 -4.71 -2.54 2.31
N THR A 73 -4.77 -3.69 2.95
CA THR A 73 -4.22 -4.93 2.43
C THR A 73 -5.35 -5.93 2.24
N ARG A 74 -5.30 -6.68 1.14
CA ARG A 74 -6.21 -7.81 0.91
C ARG A 74 -5.42 -9.01 0.43
N LEU A 75 -5.88 -10.19 0.82
CA LEU A 75 -5.41 -11.45 0.26
C LEU A 75 -6.41 -11.92 -0.77
N THR A 76 -5.94 -12.19 -1.99
CA THR A 76 -6.82 -12.60 -3.10
C THR A 76 -6.97 -14.10 -3.24
N ALA A 77 -6.14 -14.88 -2.55
CA ALA A 77 -6.30 -16.32 -2.47
C ALA A 77 -6.62 -16.77 -1.05
N GLY A 78 -7.63 -17.63 -0.94
CA GLY A 78 -8.23 -18.08 0.32
C GLY A 78 -9.74 -18.19 0.16
N ALA A 79 -10.38 -19.06 0.95
CA ALA A 79 -11.85 -19.12 1.01
C ALA A 79 -12.45 -17.82 1.57
N GLU A 80 -11.67 -17.11 2.38
CA GLU A 80 -11.97 -15.82 2.95
C GLU A 80 -10.98 -14.82 2.33
N ARG A 81 -11.49 -13.66 1.87
CA ARG A 81 -10.69 -12.55 1.35
C ARG A 81 -10.60 -11.49 2.45
N PRO A 82 -9.74 -11.66 3.47
CA PRO A 82 -9.65 -10.70 4.56
C PRO A 82 -9.09 -9.38 4.03
N VAL A 83 -9.90 -8.35 4.12
CA VAL A 83 -9.49 -6.96 3.91
C VAL A 83 -9.10 -6.39 5.28
N ARG A 84 -7.91 -5.82 5.39
CA ARG A 84 -7.41 -5.18 6.61
C ARG A 84 -6.93 -3.78 6.34
N ARG A 85 -7.30 -2.86 7.23
CA ARG A 85 -6.70 -1.54 7.29
C ARG A 85 -5.38 -1.64 8.03
N SER A 86 -4.28 -1.40 7.32
CA SER A 86 -2.95 -1.61 7.89
C SER A 86 -2.33 -0.35 8.48
N GLY A 87 -2.80 0.85 8.10
CA GLY A 87 -2.29 2.09 8.68
C GLY A 87 -2.71 3.33 7.92
N ILE A 88 -2.19 4.47 8.37
CA ILE A 88 -2.29 5.76 7.68
C ILE A 88 -0.89 6.08 7.17
N LEU A 89 -0.76 6.29 5.86
CA LEU A 89 0.44 6.76 5.21
C LEU A 89 0.31 8.27 5.02
N THR A 90 1.23 9.05 5.57
CA THR A 90 1.26 10.50 5.36
C THR A 90 2.39 10.81 4.39
N VAL A 91 2.04 11.26 3.20
CA VAL A 91 2.98 11.74 2.19
C VAL A 91 3.17 13.23 2.41
N GLY A 92 4.34 13.63 2.90
CA GLY A 92 4.66 15.03 3.14
C GLY A 92 4.82 15.81 1.84
N GLY A 93 4.11 16.93 1.71
CA GLY A 93 4.46 17.99 0.76
C GLY A 93 5.51 18.94 1.37
N PRO A 94 6.29 19.65 0.55
CA PRO A 94 7.40 20.50 0.99
C PRO A 94 7.01 21.60 1.99
#